data_AF-X1QCP3-F1
#
_entry.id   AF-X1QCP3-F1
#
_cell.length_a   1.000
_cell.length_b   1.000
_cell.length_c   1.000
_cell.angle_alpha   90.00
_cell.angle_beta   90.00
_cell.angle_gamma   90.00
#
_symmetry.space_group_name_H-M   'P 1'
#
loop_
_entity.id
_entity.type
_entity.pdbx_description
1 polymer ?
#
loop_
_entity_poly.entity_id
_entity_poly.type
_entity_poly.pdbx_seq_one_letter_code
_entity_poly.pdbx_strand_id
1 'polypeptide(L)'
;WTGSYDELLTRSELEEIREYFKLPHVTSDFTVMAGKYECPAGRKKVHILSDGSVCPCPFMHISFGNILREPLEEIMDRIWSFDVFMSRPDYCLVSESVEFNEKYLKPVFKSQTIPLYYTEHPMFGPVGSDIREEAVVGVRS
;
A
#
# COMPACT_ATOMS: atom_id res chain seq x y z
N TRP A 1 -5.97 4.23 13.33
CA TRP A 1 -4.73 4.77 13.90
C TRP A 1 -4.84 6.29 13.91
N THR A 2 -4.55 6.97 15.02
CA THR A 2 -4.88 8.38 15.26
C THR A 2 -3.70 9.34 15.03
N GLY A 3 -2.68 8.95 14.26
CA GLY A 3 -1.51 9.80 14.01
C GLY A 3 -0.52 9.84 15.17
N SER A 4 -0.43 8.77 15.98
CA SER A 4 0.55 8.64 17.05
C SER A 4 1.93 8.33 16.47
N TYR A 5 2.56 9.33 15.85
CA TYR A 5 3.88 9.19 15.20
C TYR A 5 5.00 8.94 16.20
N ASP A 6 4.85 9.38 17.44
CA ASP A 6 5.85 9.19 18.51
C ASP A 6 6.01 7.71 18.92
N GLU A 7 5.03 6.87 18.59
CA GLU A 7 5.04 5.42 18.83
C GLU A 7 5.65 4.64 17.65
N LEU A 8 6.08 5.33 16.58
CA LEU A 8 6.77 4.68 15.48
C LEU A 8 8.18 4.31 15.92
N LEU A 9 8.60 3.12 15.51
CA LEU A 9 9.96 2.65 15.69
C LEU A 9 10.94 3.64 15.06
N THR A 10 12.01 3.92 15.78
CA THR A 10 13.14 4.68 15.27
C THR A 10 13.84 3.90 14.16
N ARG A 11 14.60 4.62 13.33
CA ARG A 11 15.41 4.00 12.28
C ARG A 11 16.39 2.95 12.82
N SER A 12 16.99 3.21 13.99
CA SER A 12 17.92 2.27 14.63
C SER A 12 17.22 0.97 15.04
N GLU A 13 16.02 1.06 15.61
CA GLU A 13 15.23 -0.11 16.00
C GLU A 13 14.78 -0.91 14.78
N LEU A 14 14.39 -0.23 13.69
CA LEU A 14 14.04 -0.88 12.42
C LEU A 14 15.25 -1.60 11.79
N GLU A 15 16.44 -1.00 11.84
CA GLU A 15 17.68 -1.63 11.39
C GLU A 15 18.01 -2.87 12.23
N GLU A 16 17.83 -2.82 13.55
CA GLU A 16 17.98 -3.98 14.43
C GLU A 16 16.97 -5.10 14.10
N ILE A 17 15.70 -4.75 13.90
CA ILE A 17 14.65 -5.71 13.52
C ILE A 17 14.98 -6.39 12.19
N ARG A 18 15.52 -5.65 11.22
CA ARG A 18 15.92 -6.19 9.91
C ARG A 18 17.05 -7.21 9.99
N GLU A 19 17.89 -7.18 11.00
CA GLU A 19 18.90 -8.23 11.21
C GLU A 19 18.25 -9.58 11.54
N TYR A 20 17.13 -9.60 12.28
CA TYR A 20 16.39 -10.83 12.56
C TYR A 20 15.81 -11.46 11.28
N PHE A 21 15.43 -10.64 10.29
CA PHE A 21 14.94 -11.13 9.00
C PHE A 21 15.98 -11.89 8.17
N LYS A 22 17.27 -11.82 8.54
CA LYS A 22 18.36 -12.58 7.91
C LYS A 22 18.57 -13.96 8.53
N LEU A 23 17.94 -14.23 9.69
CA LEU A 23 18.10 -15.50 10.40
C LEU A 23 17.39 -16.64 9.66
N PRO A 24 17.95 -17.86 9.71
CA PRO A 24 17.29 -19.02 9.13
C PRO A 24 15.92 -19.24 9.79
N HIS A 25 14.92 -19.58 8.98
CA HIS A 25 13.53 -19.84 9.41
C HIS A 25 12.74 -18.64 9.94
N VAL A 26 13.28 -17.43 9.85
CA VAL A 26 12.50 -16.20 10.08
C VAL A 26 11.90 -15.74 8.76
N THR A 27 10.61 -15.46 8.77
CA THR A 27 9.90 -14.86 7.65
C THR A 27 9.04 -13.71 8.14
N SER A 28 8.89 -12.68 7.31
CA SER A 28 7.99 -11.57 7.51
C SER A 28 7.24 -11.25 6.23
N ASP A 29 6.18 -10.47 6.35
CA ASP A 29 5.43 -9.88 5.23
C ASP A 29 6.32 -9.09 4.25
N PHE A 30 7.53 -8.72 4.66
CA PHE A 30 8.51 -8.01 3.83
C PHE A 30 9.55 -8.95 3.18
N THR A 31 9.73 -10.17 3.71
CA THR A 31 10.71 -11.15 3.20
C THR A 31 10.08 -12.25 2.33
N VAL A 32 8.75 -12.31 2.24
CA VAL A 32 8.00 -13.18 1.32
C VAL A 32 8.37 -12.95 -0.17
N MET A 33 9.19 -11.95 -0.48
CA MET A 33 9.57 -11.53 -1.83
C MET A 33 11.02 -11.88 -2.18
N ALA A 34 11.31 -13.16 -2.37
CA ALA A 34 12.59 -13.63 -2.94
C ALA A 34 13.84 -13.08 -2.22
N GLY A 35 13.75 -12.85 -0.90
CA GLY A 35 14.86 -12.42 -0.06
C GLY A 35 15.20 -10.92 -0.07
N LYS A 36 14.45 -10.07 -0.79
CA LYS A 36 14.65 -8.61 -0.74
C LYS A 36 13.55 -7.92 0.05
N TYR A 37 13.94 -7.10 1.02
CA TYR A 37 13.05 -6.25 1.77
C TYR A 37 12.54 -5.11 0.88
N GLU A 38 11.24 -5.12 0.55
CA GLU A 38 10.56 -4.04 -0.17
C GLU A 38 9.12 -3.88 0.37
N CYS A 39 8.45 -2.76 0.13
CA CYS A 39 7.03 -2.65 0.45
C CYS A 39 6.19 -3.49 -0.52
N PRO A 40 5.37 -4.46 -0.05
CA PRO A 40 4.58 -5.34 -0.92
C PRO A 40 3.21 -4.77 -1.33
N ALA A 41 2.83 -3.61 -0.78
CA ALA A 41 1.48 -3.06 -0.88
C ALA A 41 1.03 -2.86 -2.33
N GLY A 42 -0.12 -3.43 -2.69
CA GLY A 42 -0.73 -3.28 -4.02
C GLY A 42 -0.01 -4.04 -5.14
N ARG A 43 1.12 -4.70 -4.88
CA ARG A 43 1.88 -5.46 -5.90
C ARG A 43 1.95 -6.95 -5.61
N LYS A 44 2.43 -7.28 -4.42
CA LYS A 44 2.70 -8.66 -3.99
C LYS A 44 1.73 -9.13 -2.94
N LYS A 45 1.04 -8.19 -2.29
CA LYS A 45 -0.12 -8.46 -1.45
C LYS A 45 -1.18 -7.39 -1.66
N VAL A 46 -2.42 -7.81 -1.47
CA VAL A 46 -3.58 -6.96 -1.26
C VAL A 46 -4.36 -7.50 -0.07
N HIS A 47 -5.21 -6.67 0.51
CA HIS A 47 -6.07 -7.03 1.60
C HIS A 47 -7.52 -6.93 1.16
N ILE A 48 -8.28 -8.01 1.29
CA ILE A 48 -9.70 -8.06 0.95
C ILE A 48 -10.48 -8.06 2.25
N LEU A 49 -11.36 -7.09 2.42
CA LEU A 49 -12.23 -6.95 3.58
C LEU A 49 -13.43 -7.90 3.47
N SER A 50 -14.15 -8.09 4.57
CA SER A 50 -15.33 -8.98 4.63
C SER A 50 -16.47 -8.56 3.71
N ASP A 51 -16.55 -7.29 3.34
CA ASP A 51 -17.51 -6.74 2.39
C ASP A 51 -17.06 -6.87 0.92
N GLY A 52 -15.87 -7.44 0.69
CA GLY A 52 -15.25 -7.58 -0.63
C GLY A 52 -14.39 -6.39 -1.07
N SER A 53 -14.30 -5.31 -0.29
CA SER A 53 -13.46 -4.16 -0.62
C SER A 53 -11.98 -4.55 -0.66
N VAL A 54 -11.24 -4.05 -1.65
CA VAL A 54 -9.82 -4.37 -1.87
C VAL A 54 -8.94 -3.18 -1.55
N CYS A 55 -8.06 -3.38 -0.58
CA CYS A 55 -7.06 -2.42 -0.14
C CYS A 55 -5.65 -2.88 -0.54
N PRO A 56 -4.69 -1.96 -0.83
CA PRO A 56 -3.32 -2.35 -1.19
C PRO A 56 -2.55 -3.03 -0.05
N CYS A 57 -2.92 -2.74 1.19
CA CYS A 57 -2.26 -3.25 2.41
C CYS A 57 -3.29 -3.25 3.55
N PRO A 58 -3.22 -4.17 4.53
CA PRO A 58 -4.13 -4.16 5.68
C PRO A 58 -4.10 -2.84 6.48
N PHE A 59 -3.00 -2.08 6.40
CA PHE A 59 -2.85 -0.79 7.10
C PHE A 59 -3.20 0.43 6.24
N MET A 60 -3.61 0.22 4.99
CA MET A 60 -4.05 1.28 4.07
C MET A 60 -5.54 1.10 3.85
N HIS A 61 -6.39 1.76 4.66
CA HIS A 61 -7.84 1.62 4.55
C HIS A 61 -8.44 2.43 3.39
N ILE A 62 -7.89 2.24 2.20
CA ILE A 62 -8.29 2.88 0.94
C ILE A 62 -8.68 1.76 -0.01
N SER A 63 -9.96 1.70 -0.36
CA SER A 63 -10.50 0.71 -1.28
C SER A 63 -10.30 1.18 -2.71
N PHE A 64 -9.70 0.33 -3.53
CA PHE A 64 -9.57 0.57 -4.96
C PHE A 64 -10.68 -0.12 -5.75
N GLY A 65 -11.48 -0.99 -5.15
CA GLY A 65 -12.54 -1.74 -5.83
C GLY A 65 -13.18 -2.77 -4.92
N ASN A 66 -14.15 -3.53 -5.44
CA ASN A 66 -14.81 -4.58 -4.68
C ASN A 66 -14.95 -5.88 -5.48
N ILE A 67 -14.37 -6.98 -4.98
CA ILE A 67 -14.33 -8.27 -5.70
C ILE A 67 -15.71 -8.89 -5.96
N LEU A 68 -16.75 -8.44 -5.26
CA LEU A 68 -18.13 -8.89 -5.47
C LEU A 68 -18.81 -8.14 -6.62
N ARG A 69 -18.19 -7.08 -7.15
CA ARG A 69 -18.75 -6.19 -8.18
C ARG A 69 -17.95 -6.17 -9.46
N GLU A 70 -16.63 -6.37 -9.38
CA GLU A 70 -15.73 -6.29 -10.52
C GLU A 70 -14.59 -7.34 -10.40
N PRO A 71 -13.96 -7.75 -11.52
CA PRO A 71 -12.84 -8.67 -11.49
C PRO A 71 -11.64 -8.11 -10.73
N LEU A 72 -10.95 -8.97 -9.97
CA LEU A 72 -9.74 -8.57 -9.25
C LEU A 72 -8.68 -7.97 -10.18
N GLU A 73 -8.55 -8.45 -11.42
CA GLU A 73 -7.63 -7.92 -12.42
C GLU A 73 -7.82 -6.41 -12.68
N GLU A 74 -9.07 -5.96 -12.86
CA GLU A 74 -9.38 -4.54 -13.08
C GLU A 74 -9.04 -3.68 -11.85
N ILE A 75 -9.23 -4.24 -10.65
CA ILE A 75 -8.85 -3.59 -9.40
C ILE A 75 -7.32 -3.48 -9.29
N MET A 76 -6.59 -4.52 -9.68
CA MET A 76 -5.13 -4.54 -9.66
C MET A 76 -4.55 -3.55 -10.68
N ASP A 77 -5.07 -3.50 -11.90
CA ASP A 77 -4.66 -2.53 -12.92
C ASP A 77 -4.82 -1.09 -12.43
N ARG A 78 -5.94 -0.82 -11.76
CA ARG A 78 -6.21 0.47 -11.12
C ARG A 78 -5.26 0.77 -9.96
N ILE A 79 -4.86 -0.22 -9.16
CA ILE A 79 -3.81 0.00 -8.14
C ILE A 79 -2.47 0.33 -8.83
N TRP A 80 -2.12 -0.40 -9.89
CA TRP A 80 -0.84 -0.26 -10.60
C TRP A 80 -0.72 1.00 -11.45
N SER A 81 -1.83 1.70 -11.72
CA SER A 81 -1.80 3.02 -12.36
C SER A 81 -1.23 4.13 -11.47
N PHE A 82 -1.05 3.90 -10.17
CA PHE A 82 -0.48 4.87 -9.24
C PHE A 82 1.00 4.58 -8.93
N ASP A 83 1.86 5.56 -9.17
CA ASP A 83 3.32 5.42 -9.00
C ASP A 83 3.73 5.04 -7.58
N VAL A 84 2.98 5.47 -6.57
CA VAL A 84 3.26 5.17 -5.17
C VAL A 84 3.35 3.66 -4.90
N PHE A 85 2.55 2.86 -5.61
CA PHE A 85 2.58 1.40 -5.50
C PHE A 85 3.63 0.75 -6.41
N MET A 86 4.11 1.46 -7.44
CA MET A 86 5.09 0.93 -8.40
C MET A 86 6.55 1.32 -8.09
N SER A 87 6.77 2.27 -7.17
CA SER A 87 8.09 2.81 -6.80
C SER A 87 9.05 1.84 -6.08
N ARG A 88 8.59 0.67 -5.64
CA ARG A 88 9.38 -0.40 -4.96
C ARG A 88 10.33 0.10 -3.85
N PRO A 89 9.86 0.87 -2.86
CA PRO A 89 10.71 1.31 -1.77
C PRO A 89 11.22 0.11 -0.97
N ASP A 90 12.47 0.18 -0.51
CA ASP A 90 13.12 -0.76 0.40
C ASP A 90 12.79 -0.46 1.88
N TYR A 91 11.69 0.25 2.11
CA TYR A 91 11.13 0.56 3.42
C TYR A 91 9.60 0.38 3.38
N CYS A 92 8.98 0.17 4.55
CA CYS A 92 7.53 0.11 4.65
C CYS A 92 6.91 1.51 4.53
N LEU A 93 6.07 1.74 3.52
CA LEU A 93 5.38 3.02 3.31
C LEU A 93 4.61 3.50 4.56
N VAL A 94 3.86 2.61 5.21
CA VAL A 94 3.02 2.96 6.37
C VAL A 94 3.84 3.12 7.64
N SER A 95 4.87 2.29 7.84
CA SER A 95 5.61 2.27 9.10
C SER A 95 6.76 3.27 9.14
N GLU A 96 7.36 3.61 7.99
CA GLU A 96 8.63 4.32 7.94
C GLU A 96 8.56 5.66 7.19
N SER A 97 7.54 5.86 6.34
CA SER A 97 7.40 7.12 5.60
C SER A 97 6.37 8.04 6.24
N VAL A 98 6.89 9.02 6.99
CA VAL A 98 6.07 10.11 7.55
C VAL A 98 5.38 10.89 6.43
N GLU A 99 6.08 11.11 5.31
CA GLU A 99 5.51 11.78 4.14
C GLU A 99 4.32 11.00 3.57
N PHE A 100 4.45 9.68 3.42
CA PHE A 100 3.34 8.84 2.95
C PHE A 100 2.16 8.90 3.93
N ASN A 101 2.43 8.82 5.23
CA ASN A 101 1.39 8.85 6.25
C ASN A 101 0.63 10.18 6.25
N GLU A 102 1.32 11.31 6.15
CA GLU A 102 0.71 12.63 6.09
C GLU A 102 -0.10 12.86 4.82
N LYS A 103 0.39 12.39 3.65
CA LYS A 103 -0.29 12.58 2.36
C LYS A 103 -1.44 11.60 2.12
N TYR A 104 -1.26 10.32 2.48
CA TYR A 104 -2.15 9.23 2.07
C TYR A 104 -2.96 8.60 3.20
N LEU A 105 -2.48 8.58 4.45
CA LEU A 105 -3.23 7.95 5.54
C LEU A 105 -4.05 8.96 6.35
N LYS A 106 -3.49 10.14 6.59
CA LYS A 106 -4.17 11.20 7.35
C LYS A 106 -5.54 11.60 6.81
N PRO A 107 -5.78 11.69 5.48
CA PRO A 107 -7.13 11.96 4.96
C PRO A 107 -8.12 10.83 5.27
N VAL A 108 -7.66 9.57 5.23
CA VAL A 108 -8.48 8.39 5.49
C VAL A 108 -8.99 8.37 6.92
N PHE A 109 -8.15 8.72 7.90
CA PHE A 109 -8.57 8.75 9.31
C PHE A 109 -9.56 9.85 9.64
N LYS A 110 -9.66 10.88 8.78
CA LYS A 110 -10.68 11.93 8.89
C LYS A 110 -11.98 11.57 8.18
N SER A 111 -11.98 10.48 7.39
CA SER A 111 -13.17 10.00 6.71
C SER A 111 -14.20 9.45 7.71
N GLN A 112 -15.47 9.65 7.39
CA GLN A 112 -16.58 9.02 8.14
C GLN A 112 -16.80 7.57 7.72
N THR A 113 -16.28 7.16 6.57
CA THR A 113 -16.42 5.82 5.99
C THR A 113 -15.05 5.18 5.80
N ILE A 114 -14.93 3.94 6.28
CA ILE A 114 -13.72 3.14 6.16
C ILE A 114 -14.12 1.76 5.60
N PRO A 115 -13.47 1.27 4.52
CA PRO A 115 -12.39 1.93 3.78
C PRO A 115 -12.90 3.11 2.94
N LEU A 116 -12.07 4.15 2.80
CA LEU A 116 -12.34 5.27 1.91
C LEU A 116 -12.16 4.81 0.46
N TYR A 117 -13.11 5.10 -0.44
CA TYR A 117 -12.93 4.75 -1.85
C TYR A 117 -11.89 5.67 -2.51
N TYR A 118 -10.98 5.14 -3.32
CA TYR A 118 -9.81 5.88 -3.80
C TYR A 118 -10.14 7.18 -4.53
N THR A 119 -11.27 7.25 -5.26
CA THR A 119 -11.67 8.49 -5.96
C THR A 119 -12.03 9.63 -5.02
N GLU A 120 -12.40 9.32 -3.76
CA GLU A 120 -12.72 10.30 -2.72
C GLU A 120 -11.46 10.74 -1.95
N HIS A 121 -10.33 10.06 -2.15
CA HIS A 121 -9.07 10.40 -1.51
C HIS A 121 -8.37 11.56 -2.26
N PRO A 122 -7.88 12.61 -1.59
CA PRO A 122 -7.35 13.81 -2.26
C PRO A 122 -6.15 13.55 -3.17
N MET A 123 -5.34 12.53 -2.87
CA MET A 123 -4.16 12.14 -3.67
C MET A 123 -4.43 11.08 -4.75
N PHE A 124 -5.61 10.44 -4.74
CA PHE A 124 -5.93 9.37 -5.70
C PHE A 124 -7.13 9.72 -6.59
N GLY A 125 -7.99 10.62 -6.12
CA GLY A 125 -9.06 11.19 -6.91
C GLY A 125 -8.54 12.09 -8.04
N PRO A 126 -9.44 12.49 -8.95
CA PRO A 126 -9.11 13.15 -10.22
C PRO A 126 -8.42 14.53 -10.10
N VAL A 127 -8.29 15.08 -8.89
CA VAL A 127 -7.68 16.40 -8.64
C VAL A 127 -6.21 16.28 -8.17
N GLY A 128 -5.76 15.09 -7.74
CA GLY A 128 -4.43 14.91 -7.15
C GLY A 128 -3.69 13.65 -7.58
N SER A 129 -4.17 12.99 -8.64
CA SER A 129 -3.61 11.73 -9.11
C SER A 129 -2.37 11.96 -9.99
N ASP A 130 -1.18 11.64 -9.46
CA ASP A 130 0.00 11.30 -10.27
C ASP A 130 -0.25 9.95 -10.93
N ILE A 131 -1.10 9.95 -11.97
CA ILE A 131 -1.40 8.76 -12.78
C ILE A 131 -0.21 8.55 -13.70
N ARG A 132 0.25 7.30 -13.79
CA ARG A 132 1.18 6.88 -14.84
C ARG A 132 0.51 7.08 -16.20
N GLU A 133 0.87 8.13 -16.92
CA GLU A 133 0.57 8.21 -18.35
C GLU A 133 1.37 7.10 -19.05
N GLU A 134 0.66 6.23 -19.77
CA GLU A 134 1.12 5.06 -20.53
C GLU A 134 1.18 3.68 -19.82
N ALA A 135 0.09 2.91 -19.99
CA ALA A 135 0.14 1.46 -20.17
C ALA A 135 -0.99 0.97 -21.11
N VAL A 136 -1.16 1.64 -22.26
CA VAL A 136 -1.88 1.08 -23.41
C VAL A 136 -0.89 0.84 -24.55
N VAL A 137 0.14 0.03 -24.30
CA VAL A 137 0.89 -0.63 -25.36
C VAL A 137 1.31 -2.00 -24.84
N GLY A 138 0.70 -3.03 -25.41
CA GLY A 138 0.67 -4.37 -24.82
C GLY A 138 2.01 -5.09 -24.76
N VAL A 139 2.08 -6.05 -23.85
CA VAL A 139 2.81 -7.30 -24.02
C VAL A 139 1.96 -8.40 -23.39
N ARG A 140 1.12 -9.03 -24.22
CA ARG A 140 0.80 -10.45 -24.04
C ARG A 140 1.97 -11.23 -24.62
N SER A 141 2.71 -11.93 -23.77
CA SER A 141 3.59 -13.04 -24.17
C SER A 141 3.55 -14.09 -23.07
#